data_AF-A0A1S9CVE0-F1
#
_entry.id   AF-A0A1S9CVE0-F1
#
_cell.length_a   1.000
_cell.length_b   1.000
_cell.length_c   1.000
_cell.angle_alpha   90.00
_cell.angle_beta   90.00
_cell.angle_gamma   90.00
#
_symmetry.space_group_name_H-M   'P 1'
#
loop_
_entity.id
_entity.type
_entity.pdbx_description
1 polymer ?
#
loop_
_entity_poly.entity_id
_entity_poly.type
_entity_poly.pdbx_seq_one_letter_code
_entity_poly.pdbx_strand_id
1 'polypeptide(L)'
;MADWLDRNGLSRDQKGEAFRGDPQQSQVDTFTDACRIAEWLGFERKGGKGSHCTYGREGEPLMLNFQNCGGYIKPYQAKQLDEMVKKYGAHT
;
A
#
# COMPACT_ATOMS: atom_id res chain seq x y z
N MET A 1 -25.08 -6.54 1.26
CA MET A 1 -25.40 -5.14 1.59
C MET A 1 -25.70 -4.96 3.08
N ALA A 2 -26.16 -6.00 3.78
CA ALA A 2 -26.02 -6.11 5.23
C ALA A 2 -24.63 -6.67 5.57
N ASP A 3 -24.03 -6.23 6.68
CA ASP A 3 -22.87 -6.84 7.34
C ASP A 3 -21.43 -6.47 6.91
N TRP A 4 -21.19 -5.32 6.26
CA TRP A 4 -19.82 -4.72 6.27
C TRP A 4 -19.42 -4.21 7.67
N LEU A 5 -20.33 -4.31 8.64
CA LEU A 5 -20.35 -3.57 9.91
C LEU A 5 -20.34 -4.42 11.19
N ASP A 6 -20.04 -5.72 11.17
CA ASP A 6 -19.67 -6.43 12.41
C ASP A 6 -18.15 -6.44 12.64
N ARG A 7 -17.64 -5.25 12.96
CA ARG A 7 -16.65 -5.02 14.03
C ARG A 7 -15.55 -6.08 14.21
N ASN A 8 -14.48 -6.00 13.42
CA ASN A 8 -13.10 -6.27 13.86
C ASN A 8 -12.80 -7.61 14.59
N GLY A 9 -13.45 -8.72 14.22
CA GLY A 9 -13.17 -10.07 14.74
C GLY A 9 -12.28 -10.96 13.86
N LEU A 10 -11.72 -10.45 12.76
CA LEU A 10 -11.00 -11.26 11.77
C LEU A 10 -9.52 -11.45 12.14
N SER A 11 -9.06 -12.70 12.10
CA SER A 11 -7.65 -13.07 12.21
C SER A 11 -6.82 -12.50 11.06
N ARG A 12 -5.49 -12.46 11.21
CA ARG A 12 -4.57 -11.85 10.20
C ARG A 12 -4.70 -12.52 8.82
N ASP A 13 -4.99 -13.81 8.80
CA ASP A 13 -5.23 -14.66 7.63
C ASP A 13 -6.53 -14.28 6.89
N GLN A 14 -7.66 -14.17 7.59
CA GLN A 14 -8.96 -13.84 6.98
C GLN A 14 -9.01 -12.45 6.34
N LYS A 15 -8.23 -11.48 6.84
CA LYS A 15 -8.13 -10.15 6.21
C LYS A 15 -7.48 -10.19 4.83
N GLY A 16 -6.53 -11.09 4.58
CA GLY A 16 -5.87 -11.23 3.28
C GLY A 16 -6.83 -11.78 2.22
N GLU A 17 -7.72 -12.69 2.61
CA GLU A 17 -8.73 -13.25 1.71
C GLU A 17 -9.88 -12.27 1.44
N ALA A 18 -10.34 -11.54 2.46
CA ALA A 18 -11.34 -10.48 2.28
C ALA A 18 -10.82 -9.34 1.40
N PHE A 19 -9.53 -9.02 1.48
CA PHE A 19 -8.88 -8.05 0.59
C PHE A 19 -8.90 -8.51 -0.87
N ARG A 20 -8.74 -9.81 -1.14
CA ARG A 20 -8.68 -10.38 -2.50
C ARG A 20 -10.02 -10.33 -3.27
N GLY A 21 -11.13 -10.02 -2.60
CA GLY A 21 -12.48 -10.02 -3.18
C GLY A 21 -13.05 -8.63 -3.52
N ASP A 22 -12.32 -7.55 -3.29
CA ASP A 22 -12.83 -6.18 -3.51
C ASP A 22 -12.57 -5.73 -4.96
N PRO A 23 -13.60 -5.39 -5.76
CA PRO A 23 -13.45 -5.05 -7.17
C PRO A 23 -12.89 -3.64 -7.44
N GLN A 24 -12.59 -2.83 -6.41
CA GLN A 24 -12.01 -1.49 -6.54
C GLN A 24 -10.47 -1.46 -6.45
N GLN A 25 -9.87 -2.65 -6.59
CA GLN A 25 -8.45 -2.93 -6.39
C GLN A 25 -7.59 -2.32 -7.52
N SER A 26 -6.74 -1.34 -7.17
CA SER A 26 -5.81 -0.70 -8.11
C SER A 26 -4.69 -1.67 -8.48
N GLN A 27 -4.13 -1.64 -9.70
CA GLN A 27 -3.09 -2.60 -10.16
C GLN A 27 -1.85 -2.82 -9.24
N VAL A 28 -1.66 -2.00 -8.20
CA VAL A 28 -0.55 -2.06 -7.25
C VAL A 28 -0.99 -2.61 -5.89
N ASP A 29 -1.34 -3.89 -5.85
CA ASP A 29 -1.90 -4.47 -4.62
C ASP A 29 -0.87 -5.14 -3.73
N THR A 30 0.19 -5.67 -4.32
CA THR A 30 1.16 -6.45 -3.57
C THR A 30 2.09 -5.53 -2.79
N PHE A 31 2.45 -5.95 -1.58
CA PHE A 31 3.44 -5.26 -0.75
C PHE A 31 4.79 -5.10 -1.48
N THR A 32 5.17 -6.11 -2.27
CA THR A 32 6.43 -6.11 -3.02
C THR A 32 6.40 -5.10 -4.15
N ASP A 33 5.33 -5.05 -4.93
CA ASP A 33 5.21 -4.09 -6.04
C ASP A 33 5.09 -2.66 -5.52
N ALA A 34 4.37 -2.46 -4.42
CA ALA A 34 4.27 -1.16 -3.76
C ALA A 34 5.65 -0.61 -3.35
N CYS A 35 6.50 -1.47 -2.78
CA CYS A 35 7.88 -1.11 -2.44
C CYS A 35 8.67 -0.71 -3.69
N ARG A 36 8.65 -1.57 -4.74
CA ARG A 36 9.39 -1.33 -5.98
C ARG A 36 8.96 -0.04 -6.68
N ILE A 37 7.66 0.24 -6.71
CA ILE A 37 7.12 1.45 -7.32
C ILE A 37 7.54 2.68 -6.52
N ALA A 38 7.49 2.65 -5.19
CA ALA A 38 7.99 3.77 -4.38
C ALA A 38 9.47 4.05 -4.65
N GLU A 39 10.30 3.02 -4.73
CA GLU A 39 11.73 3.15 -5.10
C GLU A 39 11.90 3.71 -6.51
N TRP A 40 11.12 3.23 -7.49
CA TRP A 40 11.15 3.73 -8.87
C TRP A 40 10.72 5.20 -8.97
N LEU A 41 9.73 5.62 -8.16
CA LEU A 41 9.34 7.01 -8.00
C LEU A 41 10.37 7.83 -7.20
N GLY A 42 11.57 7.32 -6.91
CA GLY A 42 12.62 8.06 -6.22
C GLY A 42 12.37 8.28 -4.74
N PHE A 43 11.45 7.52 -4.12
CA PHE A 43 11.37 7.48 -2.66
C PHE A 43 12.42 6.51 -2.12
N GLU A 44 13.17 6.99 -1.15
CA GLU A 44 14.17 6.19 -0.47
C GLU A 44 13.58 5.54 0.77
N ARG A 45 13.97 4.29 1.03
CA ARG A 45 13.58 3.62 2.26
C ARG A 45 14.25 4.28 3.45
N LYS A 46 13.46 4.90 4.33
CA LYS A 46 13.93 5.58 5.55
C LYS A 46 13.89 4.67 6.79
N GLY A 47 13.09 3.60 6.75
CA GLY A 47 13.00 2.70 7.89
C GLY A 47 12.05 1.53 7.71
N GLY A 48 11.89 0.77 8.81
CA GLY A 48 11.02 -0.40 8.89
C GLY A 48 11.75 -1.71 8.56
N LYS A 49 11.47 -2.76 9.34
CA LYS A 49 12.06 -4.09 9.21
C LYS A 49 10.95 -5.11 8.89
N GLY A 50 11.16 -5.94 7.88
CA GLY A 50 10.23 -7.00 7.48
C GLY A 50 8.93 -6.47 6.87
N SER A 51 7.81 -6.68 7.54
CA SER A 51 6.44 -6.42 7.05
C SER A 51 6.00 -4.96 7.12
N HIS A 52 6.86 -4.04 7.52
CA HIS A 52 6.56 -2.61 7.58
C HIS A 52 7.75 -1.86 7.00
N CYS A 53 7.51 -1.07 5.96
CA CYS A 53 8.51 -0.24 5.30
C CYS A 53 8.02 1.20 5.20
N THR A 54 8.90 2.14 5.51
CA THR A 54 8.65 3.58 5.39
C THR A 54 9.59 4.16 4.35
N TYR A 55 9.03 4.95 3.45
CA TYR A 55 9.69 5.58 2.32
C TYR A 55 9.47 7.09 2.36
N GLY A 56 10.52 7.84 2.03
CA GLY A 56 10.49 9.29 1.94
C GLY A 56 11.29 9.77 0.73
N ARG A 57 10.82 10.85 0.10
CA ARG A 57 11.47 11.47 -1.06
C ARG A 57 11.83 12.91 -0.70
N GLU A 58 13.00 13.37 -1.12
CA GLU A 58 13.38 14.77 -0.95
C GLU A 58 12.40 15.68 -1.72
N GLY A 59 11.91 16.73 -1.05
CA GLY A 59 10.92 17.64 -1.62
C GLY A 59 9.47 17.14 -1.60
N GLU A 60 9.22 15.94 -1.06
CA GLU A 60 7.86 15.43 -0.81
C GLU A 60 7.62 15.34 0.71
N PRO A 61 6.72 16.17 1.28
CA PRO A 61 6.37 16.07 2.70
C PRO A 61 5.61 14.79 3.05
N LEU A 62 4.92 14.15 2.08
CA LEU A 62 4.20 12.91 2.30
C LEU A 62 5.16 11.71 2.36
N MET A 63 5.19 11.01 3.50
CA MET A 63 5.86 9.72 3.60
C MET A 63 4.93 8.58 3.18
N LEU A 64 5.45 7.66 2.37
CA LEU A 64 4.78 6.41 2.03
C LEU A 64 5.09 5.36 3.09
N ASN A 65 4.06 4.76 3.66
CA ASN A 65 4.21 3.69 4.66
C ASN A 65 3.47 2.46 4.14
N PHE A 66 4.18 1.36 3.93
CA PHE A 66 3.58 0.09 3.50
C PHE A 66 3.61 -0.92 4.62
N GLN A 67 2.46 -1.52 4.90
CA GLN A 67 2.34 -2.62 5.84
C GLN A 67 1.87 -3.84 5.07
N ASN A 68 2.67 -4.91 5.12
CA ASN A 68 2.31 -6.20 4.54
C ASN A 68 1.18 -6.84 5.38
N CYS A 69 0.03 -6.99 4.75
CA CYS A 69 -1.15 -7.70 5.24
C CYS A 69 -1.44 -8.87 4.30
N GLY A 70 -0.84 -10.04 4.57
CA GLY A 70 -1.10 -11.25 3.79
C GLY A 70 -0.59 -11.20 2.35
N GLY A 71 0.49 -10.45 2.09
CA GLY A 71 1.07 -10.23 0.76
C GLY A 71 0.66 -8.91 0.12
N TYR A 72 -0.32 -8.21 0.69
CA TYR A 72 -0.90 -7.00 0.14
C TYR A 72 -0.62 -5.76 1.02
N ILE A 73 -0.77 -4.57 0.47
CA ILE A 73 -0.80 -3.32 1.25
C ILE A 73 -2.23 -2.98 1.66
N LYS A 74 -2.40 -2.07 2.62
CA LYS A 74 -3.73 -1.59 2.99
C LYS A 74 -4.32 -0.70 1.88
N PRO A 75 -5.66 -0.63 1.72
CA PRO A 75 -6.28 0.14 0.64
C PRO A 75 -5.88 1.62 0.61
N TYR A 76 -5.74 2.26 1.79
CA TYR A 76 -5.32 3.66 1.84
C TYR A 76 -3.87 3.84 1.40
N GLN A 77 -3.00 2.84 1.61
CA GLN A 77 -1.60 2.86 1.18
C GLN A 77 -1.52 2.75 -0.33
N ALA A 78 -2.39 1.94 -0.95
CA ALA A 78 -2.51 1.86 -2.40
C ALA A 78 -2.96 3.20 -3.00
N LYS A 79 -3.97 3.84 -2.40
CA LYS A 79 -4.41 5.19 -2.79
C LYS A 79 -3.30 6.23 -2.68
N GLN A 80 -2.53 6.21 -1.58
CA GLN A 80 -1.39 7.13 -1.42
C GLN A 80 -0.33 6.89 -2.49
N LEU A 81 -0.04 5.63 -2.81
CA LEU A 81 0.92 5.29 -3.86
C LEU A 81 0.44 5.72 -5.24
N ASP A 82 -0.82 5.49 -5.57
CA ASP A 82 -1.43 5.90 -6.84
C ASP A 82 -1.35 7.42 -7.06
N GLU A 83 -1.59 8.22 -6.02
CA GLU A 83 -1.41 9.67 -6.07
C GLU A 83 0.07 10.06 -6.33
N MET A 84 1.02 9.32 -5.76
CA MET A 84 2.45 9.55 -6.03
C MET A 84 2.86 9.10 -7.44
N VAL A 85 2.28 8.01 -7.96
CA VAL A 85 2.47 7.58 -9.35
C VAL A 85 1.94 8.64 -10.31
N LYS A 86 0.76 9.21 -10.07
CA LYS A 86 0.23 10.32 -10.88
C LYS A 86 1.13 11.56 -10.81
N LYS A 87 1.65 11.87 -9.63
CA LYS A 87 2.47 13.07 -9.40
C LYS A 87 3.86 12.96 -10.03
N TYR A 88 4.49 11.78 -9.97
CA TYR A 88 5.90 11.62 -10.32
C TYR A 88 6.18 10.64 -11.46
N GLY A 89 5.21 9.81 -11.84
CA GLY A 89 5.35 8.79 -12.88
C GLY A 89 5.27 9.31 -14.32
N ALA A 90 4.92 10.59 -14.52
CA ALA A 90 4.85 11.21 -15.85
C ALA A 90 6.21 11.65 -16.43
N HIS A 91 7.32 11.25 -15.83
CA HIS A 91 8.67 11.54 -16.32
C HIS A 91 9.29 10.32 -17.02
N THR A 92 8.84 10.05 -18.24
CA THR A 92 9.61 9.29 -19.25
C THR A 92 9.36 9.90 -20.62
#